data_AF-A0A964HC87-F1
#
_entry.id   AF-A0A964HC87-F1
#
_cell.length_a   1.000
_cell.length_b   1.000
_cell.length_c   1.000
_cell.angle_alpha   90.00
_cell.angle_beta   90.00
_cell.angle_gamma   90.00
#
_symmetry.space_group_name_H-M   'P 1'
#
loop_
_entity.id
_entity.type
_entity.pdbx_description
1 polymer ?
#
loop_
_entity_poly.entity_id
_entity_poly.type
_entity_poly.pdbx_seq_one_letter_code
_entity_poly.pdbx_strand_id
1 'polypeptide(L)'
;MKSKVKFIFVTGGVVSSLGKGIAAASLGYLLKARGLRVNIQKFDPYLNVDPGTMSPFQHGEVFVTDDGAETDLDLGHYERFIDRPLKRINNLTSGRIYASVISKERRGDYLG
;
A
#
# COMPACT_ATOMS: atom_id res chain seq x y z
N MET A 1 -1.24 -27.01 12.83
CA MET A 1 -2.28 -25.95 12.87
C MET A 1 -1.78 -24.73 12.10
N LYS A 2 -2.49 -24.28 11.05
CA LYS A 2 -2.21 -22.96 10.45
C LYS A 2 -2.63 -21.90 11.46
N SER A 3 -1.69 -21.09 11.94
CA SER A 3 -2.01 -19.96 12.82
C SER A 3 -2.84 -18.91 12.06
N LYS A 4 -3.80 -18.30 12.75
CA LYS A 4 -4.62 -17.21 12.21
C LYS A 4 -3.73 -16.01 11.85
N VAL A 5 -3.88 -15.45 10.65
CA VAL A 5 -3.19 -14.23 10.22
C VAL A 5 -3.50 -13.09 11.18
N LYS A 6 -2.47 -12.34 11.56
CA LYS A 6 -2.58 -11.17 12.45
C LYS A 6 -2.47 -9.90 11.63
N PHE A 7 -3.30 -8.91 11.96
CA PHE A 7 -3.29 -7.59 11.33
C PHE A 7 -2.75 -6.57 12.32
N ILE A 8 -1.77 -5.79 11.88
CA ILE A 8 -1.22 -4.66 12.63
C ILE A 8 -1.55 -3.41 11.82
N PHE A 9 -2.34 -2.51 12.40
CA PHE A 9 -2.69 -1.24 11.77
C PHE A 9 -1.74 -0.16 12.28
N VAL A 10 -1.08 0.53 11.35
CA VAL A 10 -0.20 1.67 11.65
C VAL A 10 -0.92 2.95 11.25
N THR A 11 -1.32 3.74 12.24
CA THR A 11 -2.02 5.01 12.04
C THR A 11 -1.11 6.20 12.36
N GLY A 12 -1.42 7.37 11.81
CA GLY A 12 -0.71 8.62 12.10
C GLY A 12 -1.59 9.64 12.78
N GLY A 13 -1.02 10.38 13.72
CA GLY A 13 -1.67 11.54 14.35
C GLY A 13 -0.75 12.76 14.34
N VAL A 14 -1.31 13.91 14.73
CA VAL A 14 -0.63 15.21 14.87
C VAL A 14 -0.18 15.82 13.53
N VAL A 15 0.86 15.30 12.88
CA VAL A 15 1.33 15.77 11.57
C VAL A 15 1.73 14.64 10.62
N SER A 16 1.74 14.92 9.31
CA SER A 16 2.36 14.06 8.30
C SER A 16 3.89 14.09 8.38
N SER A 17 4.57 13.18 7.69
CA SER A 17 6.05 13.14 7.57
C SER A 17 6.85 12.74 8.81
N LEU A 18 6.22 12.23 9.88
CA LEU A 18 6.90 11.66 11.06
C LEU A 18 7.60 10.30 10.81
N GLY A 19 7.77 9.86 9.57
CA GLY A 19 8.45 8.59 9.27
C GLY A 19 7.61 7.32 9.50
N LYS A 20 6.27 7.40 9.39
CA LYS A 20 5.36 6.26 9.58
C LYS A 20 5.67 5.07 8.66
N GLY A 21 5.99 5.34 7.39
CA GLY A 21 6.37 4.31 6.43
C GLY A 21 7.61 3.54 6.88
N ILE A 22 8.66 4.25 7.27
CA ILE A 22 9.91 3.64 7.77
C ILE A 22 9.69 2.87 9.08
N ALA A 23 8.89 3.38 10.01
CA ALA A 23 8.55 2.67 11.24
C ALA A 23 7.80 1.35 10.94
N ALA A 24 6.82 1.37 10.03
CA ALA A 24 6.10 0.18 9.61
C ALA A 24 7.01 -0.85 8.91
N ALA A 25 7.89 -0.37 8.02
CA ALA A 25 8.89 -1.19 7.35
C ALA A 25 9.85 -1.86 8.35
N SER A 26 10.32 -1.09 9.34
CA SER A 26 11.23 -1.57 10.40
C SER A 26 10.57 -2.64 11.29
N LEU A 27 9.30 -2.44 11.66
CA LEU A 27 8.53 -3.45 12.37
C LEU A 27 8.40 -4.73 11.53
N GLY A 28 8.12 -4.58 10.23
CA GLY A 28 8.06 -5.70 9.29
C GLY A 28 9.38 -6.48 9.21
N TYR A 29 10.50 -5.78 9.15
CA TYR A 29 11.84 -6.38 9.18
C TYR A 29 12.08 -7.17 10.47
N LEU A 30 11.77 -6.60 11.64
CA LEU A 30 11.93 -7.30 12.92
C LEU A 30 11.07 -8.55 13.02
N LEU A 31 9.82 -8.50 12.56
CA LEU A 31 8.94 -9.66 12.53
C LEU A 31 9.47 -10.74 11.57
N LYS A 32 9.95 -10.34 10.39
CA LYS A 32 10.63 -11.26 9.44
C LYS A 32 11.86 -11.90 10.08
N ALA A 33 12.71 -11.11 10.75
CA ALA A 33 13.91 -11.61 11.42
C ALA A 33 13.61 -12.63 12.52
N ARG A 34 12.39 -12.63 13.06
CA ARG A 34 11.86 -13.64 13.99
C ARG A 34 11.26 -14.88 13.30
N GLY A 35 11.45 -15.02 11.99
CA GLY A 35 10.93 -16.15 11.20
C GLY A 35 9.44 -16.05 10.84
N LEU A 36 8.81 -14.88 11.02
CA LEU A 36 7.40 -14.69 10.66
C LEU A 36 7.27 -14.30 9.19
N ARG A 37 6.22 -14.79 8.53
CA ARG A 37 5.83 -14.31 7.21
C ARG A 37 5.10 -12.98 7.36
N VAL A 38 5.66 -11.94 6.77
CA VAL A 38 5.12 -10.57 6.81
C VAL A 38 4.67 -10.14 5.42
N ASN A 39 3.58 -9.38 5.36
CA ASN A 39 3.14 -8.64 4.19
C ASN A 39 2.70 -7.24 4.65
N ILE A 40 2.91 -6.22 3.83
CA ILE A 40 2.58 -4.82 4.16
C ILE A 40 1.62 -4.28 3.09
N GLN A 41 0.63 -3.49 3.50
CA GLN A 41 -0.30 -2.80 2.61
C GLN A 41 -0.30 -1.30 2.95
N LYS A 42 -0.19 -0.46 1.91
CA LYS A 42 -0.34 0.99 1.99
C LYS A 42 -1.75 1.39 1.56
N PHE A 43 -2.38 2.23 2.36
CA PHE A 43 -3.65 2.87 2.05
C PHE A 43 -3.42 4.35 1.87
N ASP A 44 -3.46 4.81 0.63
CA ASP A 44 -3.26 6.20 0.26
C ASP A 44 -4.60 6.93 0.12
N PRO A 45 -4.80 8.07 0.81
CA PRO A 45 -6.11 8.73 0.82
C PRO A 45 -6.41 9.53 -0.45
N TYR A 46 -5.45 9.69 -1.37
CA TYR A 46 -5.62 10.51 -2.58
C TYR A 46 -6.53 9.87 -3.64
N LEU A 47 -7.07 10.72 -4.52
CA LEU A 47 -8.05 10.33 -5.55
C LEU A 47 -7.45 9.81 -6.84
N ASN A 48 -6.15 10.00 -7.08
CA ASN A 48 -5.47 9.38 -8.21
C ASN A 48 -5.60 7.84 -8.08
N VAL A 49 -5.96 7.17 -9.18
CA VAL A 49 -6.13 5.70 -9.19
C VAL A 49 -4.78 5.00 -8.95
N ASP A 50 -3.73 5.61 -9.46
CA ASP A 50 -2.32 5.29 -9.30
C ASP A 50 -1.54 6.62 -9.25
N PRO A 51 -0.30 6.61 -8.74
CA PRO A 51 0.51 7.83 -8.68
C PRO A 51 1.16 8.21 -10.02
N GLY A 52 0.94 7.46 -11.11
CA GLY A 52 1.53 7.73 -12.43
C GLY A 52 1.13 9.08 -13.02
N THR A 53 0.02 9.65 -12.54
CA THR A 53 -0.47 10.99 -12.91
C THR A 53 0.07 12.12 -12.00
N MET A 54 0.84 11.80 -10.96
CA MET A 54 1.41 12.77 -10.03
C MET A 54 2.81 13.20 -10.48
N SER A 55 3.16 14.47 -10.29
CA SER A 55 4.50 14.96 -10.61
C SER A 55 5.55 14.38 -9.66
N PRO A 56 6.57 13.64 -10.15
CA PRO A 56 7.54 13.00 -9.27
C PRO A 56 8.45 14.00 -8.54
N PHE A 57 8.65 15.19 -9.10
CA PHE A 57 9.43 16.26 -8.47
C PHE A 57 8.73 16.89 -7.27
N GLN A 58 7.40 16.75 -7.18
CA GLN A 58 6.60 17.36 -6.11
C GLN A 58 6.11 16.32 -5.10
N HIS A 59 5.86 15.10 -5.55
CA HIS A 59 5.21 14.06 -4.75
C HIS A 59 6.09 12.84 -4.46
N GLY A 60 7.32 12.82 -4.99
CA GLY A 60 8.24 11.69 -4.87
C GLY A 60 8.12 10.72 -6.05
N GLU A 61 9.03 9.75 -6.09
CA GLU A 61 9.07 8.76 -7.16
C GLU A 61 7.82 7.88 -7.22
N VAL A 62 7.55 7.33 -8.40
CA VAL A 62 6.61 6.22 -8.58
C VAL A 62 7.39 4.92 -8.48
N PHE A 63 6.99 4.04 -7.56
CA PHE A 63 7.58 2.72 -7.43
C PHE A 63 6.86 1.71 -8.33
N VAL A 64 7.60 0.97 -9.15
CA VAL A 64 7.04 -0.05 -10.04
C VAL A 64 7.34 -1.44 -9.48
N THR A 65 6.28 -2.21 -9.23
CA THR A 65 6.37 -3.59 -8.74
C THR A 65 6.62 -4.59 -9.88
N ASP A 66 7.07 -5.81 -9.56
CA ASP A 66 7.33 -6.88 -10.54
C ASP A 66 6.09 -7.27 -11.38
N ASP A 67 4.87 -7.03 -10.85
CA ASP A 67 3.61 -7.26 -11.59
C ASP A 67 3.17 -6.06 -12.45
N GLY A 68 4.06 -5.08 -12.62
CA GLY A 68 3.89 -3.92 -13.48
C GLY A 68 2.92 -2.87 -12.92
N ALA A 69 2.67 -2.86 -11.61
CA ALA A 69 1.87 -1.79 -11.01
C ALA A 69 2.73 -0.59 -10.62
N GLU A 70 2.29 0.60 -11.03
CA GLU A 70 2.74 1.89 -10.54
C GLU A 70 2.12 2.16 -9.16
N THR A 71 2.96 2.44 -8.18
CA THR A 71 2.57 2.52 -6.76
C THR A 71 3.33 3.62 -6.03
N ASP A 72 2.85 3.95 -4.83
CA ASP A 72 3.51 4.91 -3.95
C ASP A 72 4.92 4.45 -3.55
N LEU A 73 5.85 5.41 -3.40
CA LEU A 73 7.26 5.15 -3.06
C LEU A 73 7.46 4.32 -1.79
N ASP A 74 6.52 4.37 -0.84
CA ASP A 74 6.60 3.59 0.39
C ASP A 74 6.67 2.07 0.12
N LEU A 75 6.10 1.58 -0.99
CA LEU A 75 6.20 0.16 -1.34
C LEU A 75 7.65 -0.27 -1.59
N GLY A 76 8.46 0.61 -2.18
CA GLY A 76 9.89 0.36 -2.35
C GLY A 76 10.62 0.30 -1.00
N HIS A 77 10.22 1.10 -0.01
CA HIS A 77 10.76 0.96 1.36
C HIS A 77 10.37 -0.38 1.97
N TYR A 78 9.12 -0.79 1.80
CA TYR A 78 8.64 -2.06 2.35
C TYR A 78 9.39 -3.24 1.73
N GLU A 79 9.45 -3.32 0.40
CA GLU A 79 10.17 -4.40 -0.31
C GLU A 79 11.62 -4.51 0.15
N ARG A 80 12.33 -3.38 0.27
CA ARG A 80 13.73 -3.36 0.72
C ARG A 80 13.88 -3.86 2.17
N PHE A 81 12.94 -3.55 3.05
CA PHE A 81 13.01 -3.96 4.46
C PHE A 81 12.56 -5.39 4.69
N ILE A 82 11.47 -5.83 4.05
CA ILE A 82 10.96 -7.20 4.23
C ILE A 82 11.55 -8.17 3.22
N ASP A 83 12.39 -7.72 2.29
CA ASP A 83 13.07 -8.49 1.23
C ASP A 83 12.13 -9.56 0.66
N ARG A 84 11.05 -9.04 0.05
CA ARG A 84 9.97 -9.78 -0.58
C ARG A 84 9.29 -8.86 -1.60
N PRO A 85 9.03 -9.32 -2.83
CA PRO A 85 8.28 -8.54 -3.80
C PRO A 85 6.83 -8.34 -3.33
N LEU A 86 6.39 -7.09 -3.39
CA LEU A 86 5.01 -6.66 -3.24
C LEU A 86 4.36 -6.59 -4.63
N LYS A 87 3.05 -6.40 -4.64
CA LYS A 87 2.20 -6.47 -5.82
C LYS A 87 1.25 -5.28 -5.87
N ARG A 88 0.54 -5.13 -6.98
CA ARG A 88 -0.56 -4.16 -7.13
C ARG A 88 -1.56 -4.12 -5.96
N ILE A 89 -1.80 -5.26 -5.30
CA ILE A 89 -2.73 -5.35 -4.16
C ILE A 89 -2.20 -4.67 -2.89
N ASN A 90 -0.89 -4.47 -2.79
CA ASN A 90 -0.24 -3.87 -1.63
C ASN A 90 -0.34 -2.34 -1.59
N ASN A 91 -0.81 -1.69 -2.67
CA ASN A 91 -1.12 -0.27 -2.70
C ASN A 91 -2.59 -0.06 -3.07
N LEU A 92 -3.35 0.57 -2.17
CA LEU A 92 -4.76 0.91 -2.35
C LEU A 92 -4.93 2.42 -2.19
N THR A 93 -5.55 3.05 -3.17
CA THR A 93 -5.87 4.47 -3.15
C THR A 93 -7.38 4.66 -2.98
N SER A 94 -7.80 5.80 -2.42
CA SER A 94 -9.22 6.19 -2.47
C SER A 94 -9.71 6.16 -3.91
N GLY A 95 -8.97 6.77 -4.85
CA GLY A 95 -9.29 6.79 -6.28
C GLY A 95 -9.69 5.43 -6.85
N ARG A 96 -8.88 4.41 -6.57
CA ARG A 96 -9.11 3.04 -7.03
C ARG A 96 -10.35 2.40 -6.41
N ILE A 97 -10.61 2.65 -5.13
CA ILE A 97 -11.82 2.17 -4.44
C ILE A 97 -13.05 2.82 -5.06
N TYR A 98 -13.06 4.16 -5.18
CA TYR A 98 -14.18 4.90 -5.77
C TYR A 98 -14.44 4.47 -7.22
N ALA A 99 -13.40 4.40 -8.06
CA ALA A 99 -13.52 3.94 -9.43
C ALA A 99 -14.10 2.52 -9.53
N SER A 100 -13.66 1.61 -8.66
CA SER A 100 -14.22 0.24 -8.60
C SER A 100 -15.69 0.24 -8.22
N VAL A 101 -16.09 1.03 -7.22
CA VAL A 101 -17.50 1.10 -6.76
C VAL A 101 -18.37 1.71 -7.84
N ILE A 102 -17.99 2.87 -8.38
CA ILE A 102 -18.73 3.55 -9.45
C ILE A 102 -18.86 2.65 -10.68
N SER A 103 -17.81 1.95 -11.08
CA SER A 103 -17.86 1.04 -12.23
C SER A 103 -18.82 -0.13 -12.03
N LYS A 104 -18.87 -0.70 -10.82
CA LYS A 104 -19.83 -1.76 -10.46
C LYS A 104 -21.26 -1.23 -10.49
N GLU A 105 -21.47 -0.04 -9.96
CA GLU A 105 -22.77 0.60 -9.94
C GLU A 105 -23.27 0.91 -11.36
N ARG A 106 -22.42 1.47 -12.24
CA ARG A 106 -22.77 1.72 -13.65
C ARG A 106 -23.08 0.47 -14.46
N ARG A 107 -22.57 -0.70 -14.07
CA ARG A 107 -22.92 -2.01 -14.67
C ARG A 107 -24.23 -2.60 -14.12
N GLY A 108 -24.79 -2.02 -13.06
CA GLY A 108 -25.94 -2.57 -12.36
C GLY A 108 -25.58 -3.71 -11.38
N ASP A 109 -24.30 -3.90 -11.03
CA ASP A 109 -23.85 -5.01 -10.17
C ASP A 109 -24.46 -4.96 -8.75
N TYR A 110 -24.94 -3.79 -8.31
CA TYR A 110 -25.53 -3.59 -6.98
C TYR A 110 -27.06 -3.80 -6.94
N LEU A 111 -27.75 -3.89 -8.08
CA LEU A 111 -29.18 -4.20 -8.18
C LEU A 111 -30.16 -3.22 -7.49
N GLY A 112 -29.73 -1.99 -7.19
CA GLY A 112 -30.53 -0.97 -6.50
C GLY A 112 -30.34 -1.02 -4.99
#